data_AF-A0A523T7M4-F1
#
_entry.id   AF-A0A523T7M4-F1
#
_cell.length_a   1.000
_cell.length_b   1.000
_cell.length_c   1.000
_cell.angle_alpha   90.00
_cell.angle_beta   90.00
_cell.angle_gamma   90.00
#
_symmetry.space_group_name_H-M   'P 1'
#
loop_
_entity.id
_entity.type
_entity.pdbx_description
1 polymer ?
#
loop_
_entity_poly.entity_id
_entity_poly.type
_entity_poly.pdbx_seq_one_letter_code
_entity_poly.pdbx_strand_id
1 'polypeptide(L)' 'MMAEKSSEITKLVNIATDMELATELRTKAMEQLGNLGTHEALLALLDLAANTALIREERELALKYAREIIRSGD' A
#
# COMPACT_ATOMS: atom_id res chain seq x y z
N MET A 1 -15.43 -14.29 -3.32
CA MET A 1 -15.16 -13.02 -2.61
C MET A 1 -13.76 -12.94 -1.99
N MET A 2 -13.29 -13.87 -1.13
CA MET A 2 -11.93 -13.75 -0.53
C MET A 2 -10.79 -13.76 -1.57
N ALA A 3 -10.92 -14.56 -2.63
CA ALA A 3 -9.92 -14.62 -3.70
C ALA A 3 -9.82 -13.32 -4.53
N GLU A 4 -10.92 -12.57 -4.69
CA GLU A 4 -10.94 -11.33 -5.49
C GLU A 4 -10.29 -10.17 -4.74
N LYS A 5 -10.57 -10.01 -3.44
CA LYS A 5 -9.90 -9.00 -2.59
C LYS A 5 -8.39 -9.23 -2.50
N SER A 6 -7.97 -10.50 -2.40
CA SER A 6 -6.55 -10.86 -2.45
C SER A 6 -5.95 -10.47 -3.81
N SER A 7 -6.67 -10.65 -4.92
CA SER A 7 -6.19 -10.31 -6.26
C SER A 7 -6.03 -8.80 -6.49
N GLU A 8 -6.88 -7.97 -5.87
CA GLU A 8 -6.80 -6.51 -5.98
C GLU A 8 -5.60 -5.97 -5.20
N ILE A 9 -5.40 -6.41 -3.96
CA ILE A 9 -4.25 -6.02 -3.15
C ILE A 9 -2.94 -6.38 -3.85
N THR A 10 -2.84 -7.60 -4.42
CA THR A 10 -1.65 -8.00 -5.17
C THR A 10 -1.37 -7.08 -6.36
N LYS A 11 -2.40 -6.65 -7.11
CA LYS A 11 -2.23 -5.71 -8.23
C LYS A 11 -1.70 -4.36 -7.75
N LEU A 12 -2.25 -3.82 -6.66
CA LEU A 12 -1.82 -2.54 -6.11
C LEU A 12 -0.40 -2.60 -5.56
N VAL A 13 -0.03 -3.69 -4.88
CA VAL A 13 1.34 -3.91 -4.41
C VAL A 13 2.31 -3.95 -5.59
N ASN A 14 1.99 -4.71 -6.65
CA ASN A 14 2.84 -4.78 -7.84
C ASN A 14 3.09 -3.40 -8.45
N ILE A 15 2.05 -2.57 -8.57
CA ILE A 15 2.18 -1.18 -9.03
C ILE A 15 3.05 -0.37 -8.06
N ALA A 16 2.80 -0.46 -6.75
CA ALA A 16 3.50 0.31 -5.74
C ALA A 16 5.00 -0.05 -5.61
N THR A 17 5.41 -1.23 -6.08
CA THR A 17 6.82 -1.68 -6.06
C THR A 17 7.55 -1.55 -7.40
N ASP A 18 6.85 -1.17 -8.47
CA ASP A 18 7.43 -1.06 -9.80
C ASP A 18 8.21 0.25 -9.97
N MET A 19 9.54 0.15 -9.85
CA MET A 19 10.45 1.29 -9.97
C MET A 19 10.58 1.82 -11.39
N GLU A 20 10.05 1.13 -12.41
CA GLU A 20 9.97 1.63 -13.79
C GLU A 20 8.78 2.58 -13.99
N LEU A 21 7.78 2.52 -13.10
CA LEU A 21 6.64 3.44 -13.14
C LEU A 21 6.99 4.82 -12.59
N ALA A 22 6.17 5.81 -12.95
CA ALA A 22 6.25 7.13 -12.34
C ALA A 22 5.89 7.06 -10.84
N THR A 23 6.58 7.86 -10.03
CA THR A 23 6.32 8.01 -8.59
C THR A 23 4.84 8.24 -8.29
N GLU A 24 4.14 9.04 -9.10
CA GLU A 24 2.71 9.31 -8.95
C GLU A 24 1.84 8.05 -9.04
N LEU A 25 2.18 7.10 -9.90
CA LEU A 25 1.44 5.83 -10.01
C LEU A 25 1.67 4.97 -8.77
N ARG A 26 2.90 4.91 -8.27
CA ARG A 26 3.23 4.17 -7.04
C ARG A 26 2.52 4.75 -5.82
N THR A 27 2.57 6.06 -5.63
CA THR A 27 1.92 6.73 -4.49
C THR A 27 0.40 6.61 -4.55
N LYS A 28 -0.19 6.65 -5.74
CA LYS A 28 -1.62 6.42 -5.93
C LYS A 28 -2.04 4.99 -5.60
N ALA A 29 -1.22 3.99 -5.91
CA ALA A 29 -1.47 2.61 -5.50
C ALA A 29 -1.43 2.45 -3.97
N MET A 30 -0.52 3.15 -3.28
CA MET A 30 -0.48 3.18 -1.81
C MET A 30 -1.72 3.83 -1.20
N GLU A 31 -2.20 4.93 -1.79
CA GLU A 31 -3.47 5.56 -1.38
C GLU A 31 -4.65 4.61 -1.54
N GLN A 32 -4.73 3.90 -2.67
CA GLN A 32 -5.79 2.93 -2.91
C GLN A 32 -5.75 1.77 -1.91
N LEU A 33 -4.55 1.25 -1.57
CA LEU A 33 -4.40 0.30 -0.47
C LEU A 33 -4.92 0.87 0.86
N GLY A 34 -4.59 2.11 1.19
CA GLY A 34 -5.10 2.80 2.38
C GLY A 34 -6.63 2.85 2.43
N ASN A 35 -7.26 3.18 1.30
CA ASN A 35 -8.71 3.30 1.17
C ASN A 35 -9.46 1.97 1.28
N LEU A 36 -8.80 0.82 1.07
CA LEU A 36 -9.43 -0.49 1.26
C LEU A 36 -9.76 -0.75 2.73
N GLY A 37 -8.98 -0.19 3.67
CA GLY A 37 -9.24 -0.27 5.10
C GLY A 37 -9.26 -1.69 5.69
N THR A 38 -8.70 -2.69 5.00
CA THR A 38 -8.68 -4.08 5.49
C THR A 38 -7.36 -4.43 6.18
N HIS A 39 -7.37 -5.51 6.96
CA HIS A 39 -6.15 -6.03 7.60
C HIS A 39 -5.08 -6.42 6.58
N GLU A 40 -5.48 -7.00 5.44
CA GLU A 40 -4.54 -7.36 4.37
C GLU A 40 -3.90 -6.13 3.72
N ALA A 41 -4.66 -5.05 3.53
CA ALA A 41 -4.14 -3.80 3.02
C ALA A 41 -3.18 -3.13 4.03
N LEU A 42 -3.47 -3.24 5.33
CA LEU A 42 -2.55 -2.83 6.39
C LEU A 42 -1.21 -3.57 6.30
N LEU A 43 -1.22 -4.89 6.19
CA LEU A 43 0.00 -5.69 6.08
C LEU A 43 0.80 -5.30 4.83
N ALA A 44 0.14 -5.16 3.69
CA ALA A 44 0.78 -4.71 2.45
C ALA A 44 1.44 -3.33 2.58
N LEU A 45 0.79 -2.37 3.24
CA LEU A 45 1.35 -1.04 3.47
C LEU A 45 2.56 -1.06 4.42
N LEU A 46 2.56 -1.95 5.43
CA LEU A 46 3.70 -2.13 6.32
C LEU A 46 4.90 -2.75 5.60
N ASP A 47 4.65 -3.72 4.71
CA ASP A 47 5.70 -4.30 3.85
C ASP A 47 6.30 -3.23 2.92
N LEU A 48 5.48 -2.36 2.33
CA LEU A 48 5.95 -1.23 1.52
C LEU A 48 6.76 -0.22 2.35
N ALA A 49 6.34 0.10 3.57
CA ALA A 49 7.09 0.98 4.48
C ALA A 49 8.46 0.39 4.86
N ALA A 50 8.57 -0.93 4.94
CA ALA A 50 9.82 -1.64 5.21
C ALA A 50 10.70 -1.84 3.95
N ASN A 51 10.15 -1.67 2.75
CA ASN A 51 10.87 -1.91 1.50
C ASN A 51 11.92 -0.83 1.21
N THR A 52 13.20 -1.17 1.35
CA THR A 52 14.34 -0.25 1.15
C THR A 52 14.65 0.07 -0.31
N ALA A 53 13.99 -0.59 -1.28
CA ALA A 53 14.10 -0.23 -2.69
C ALA A 53 13.30 1.02 -3.05
N LEU A 54 12.24 1.32 -2.28
CA LEU A 54 11.44 2.53 -2.43
C LEU A 54 12.17 3.74 -1.85
N ILE A 55 11.87 4.93 -2.38
CA ILE A 55 12.42 6.16 -1.81
C ILE A 55 11.80 6.44 -0.44
N ARG A 56 12.49 7.25 0.36
CA ARG A 56 12.09 7.53 1.75
C ARG A 56 10.65 8.07 1.84
N GLU A 57 10.29 8.97 0.94
CA GLU A 57 9.00 9.65 0.91
C GLU A 57 7.85 8.66 0.65
N GLU A 58 8.07 7.67 -0.21
CA GLU A 58 7.10 6.61 -0.51
C GLU A 58 6.92 5.68 0.68
N ARG A 59 8.01 5.33 1.37
CA ARG A 59 7.96 4.53 2.59
C ARG A 59 7.23 5.25 3.73
N GLU A 60 7.49 6.55 3.89
CA GLU A 60 6.78 7.40 4.86
C GLU A 60 5.28 7.53 4.51
N LEU A 61 4.95 7.61 3.21
CA LEU A 61 3.56 7.63 2.74
C LEU A 61 2.83 6.30 3.04
N ALA A 62 3.45 5.16 2.75
CA ALA A 62 2.89 3.85 3.07
C ALA A 62 2.64 3.70 4.57
N LEU A 63 3.60 4.13 5.41
CA LEU A 63 3.43 4.13 6.86
C LEU A 63 2.30 5.05 7.34
N LYS A 64 2.12 6.21 6.69
CA LYS A 64 1.00 7.12 6.97
C LYS A 64 -0.35 6.42 6.75
N TYR A 65 -0.55 5.78 5.59
CA TYR A 65 -1.79 5.07 5.29
C TYR A 65 -2.01 3.84 6.19
N ALA A 66 -0.95 3.08 6.50
CA ALA A 66 -1.03 1.99 7.48
C ALA A 66 -1.55 2.47 8.84
N ARG A 67 -1.01 3.59 9.33
CA ARG A 67 -1.47 4.22 10.58
C ARG A 67 -2.92 4.69 10.49
N GLU A 68 -3.35 5.19 9.34
CA GLU A 68 -4.73 5.61 9.13
C GLU A 68 -5.69 4.43 9.23
N ILE A 69 -5.38 3.27 8.62
CA ILE A 69 -6.18 2.04 8.77
C ILE A 69 -6.30 1.63 10.24
N ILE A 70 -5.19 1.65 11.00
CA ILE A 70 -5.19 1.31 12.44
C ILE A 70 -6.08 2.29 13.21
N ARG A 71 -6.00 3.58 12.90
CA ARG A 71 -6.76 4.63 13.60
C ARG A 71 -8.25 4.61 13.24
N SER A 72 -8.59 4.22 12.02
CA SER A 72 -9.97 4.06 11.58
C SER A 72 -10.59 2.75 12.04
N GLY A 73 -9.85 1.89 12.75
CA GLY A 73 -10.36 0.62 13.24
C GLY A 73 -11.60 0.80 14.10
N ASP A 74 -12.74 0.39 13.52
CA ASP A 74 -13.82 -0.33 14.21
C ASP A 74 -13.38 -1.77 14.51
#